data_AF-A0A5C7N5S7-F1
#
_entry.id   AF-A0A5C7N5S7-F1
#
_cell.length_a   1.000
_cell.length_b   1.000
_cell.length_c   1.000
_cell.angle_alpha   90.00
_cell.angle_beta   90.00
_cell.angle_gamma   90.00
#
_symmetry.space_group_name_H-M   'P 1'
#
loop_
_entity.id
_entity.type
_entity.pdbx_description
1 polymer ?
#
loop_
_entity_poly.entity_id
_entity_poly.type
_entity_poly.pdbx_seq_one_letter_code
_entity_poly.pdbx_strand_id
1 'polypeptide(L)'
;MYAHMPIIRDILFGAASNGARLATMCKALNISAELLNDSNQFLDFERSMEAWHVAVKETGDPLLGLHLGEKTNPTILGLIGHLM
;
A
#
# COMPACT_ATOMS: atom_id res chain seq x y z
N MET A 1 -10.10 -2.88 -14.03
CA MET A 1 -9.88 -1.83 -13.02
C MET A 1 -8.40 -1.85 -12.64
N TYR A 2 -7.73 -0.73 -12.56
CA TYR A 2 -6.28 -0.63 -12.28
C TYR A 2 -6.09 0.27 -11.05
N ALA A 3 -5.04 0.05 -10.26
CA ALA A 3 -4.71 0.91 -9.13
C ALA A 3 -3.47 1.75 -9.44
N HIS A 4 -3.56 3.04 -9.13
CA HIS A 4 -2.44 3.96 -9.17
C HIS A 4 -1.37 3.53 -8.15
N MET A 5 -0.09 3.58 -8.54
CA MET A 5 1.02 3.16 -7.69
C MET A 5 1.04 3.80 -6.29
N PRO A 6 0.68 5.09 -6.10
CA PRO A 6 0.56 5.68 -4.75
C PRO A 6 -0.33 4.89 -3.80
N ILE A 7 -1.45 4.32 -4.27
CA ILE A 7 -2.33 3.50 -3.42
C ILE A 7 -1.59 2.22 -2.99
N ILE A 8 -0.92 1.55 -3.92
CA ILE A 8 -0.14 0.33 -3.65
C ILE A 8 1.01 0.62 -2.69
N ARG A 9 1.72 1.72 -2.93
CA ARG A 9 2.79 2.22 -2.06
C ARG A 9 2.27 2.43 -0.64
N ASP A 10 1.17 3.16 -0.48
CA ASP A 10 0.66 3.51 0.84
C ASP A 10 0.17 2.26 1.61
N ILE A 11 -0.39 1.26 0.91
CA ILE A 11 -0.71 -0.06 1.49
C ILE A 11 0.56 -0.77 1.97
N LEU A 12 1.58 -0.89 1.11
CA LEU A 12 2.80 -1.66 1.41
C LEU A 12 3.64 -0.99 2.49
N PHE A 13 3.80 0.33 2.45
CA PHE A 13 4.51 1.07 3.50
C PHE A 13 3.69 1.12 4.79
N GLY A 14 2.36 1.24 4.70
CA GLY A 14 1.46 1.09 5.83
C GLY A 14 1.64 -0.27 6.52
N ALA A 15 1.61 -1.36 5.77
CA ALA A 15 1.86 -2.71 6.28
C ALA A 15 3.27 -2.85 6.87
N ALA A 16 4.29 -2.30 6.22
CA ALA A 16 5.66 -2.33 6.73
C ALA A 16 5.80 -1.59 8.07
N SER A 17 5.09 -0.47 8.23
CA SER A 17 5.02 0.26 9.52
C SER A 17 4.33 -0.52 10.63
N ASN A 18 3.60 -1.60 10.28
CA ASN A 18 2.94 -2.53 11.19
C ASN A 18 3.65 -3.90 11.24
N GLY A 19 4.93 -3.97 10.87
CA GLY A 19 5.77 -5.15 11.07
C GLY A 19 5.91 -6.09 9.86
N ALA A 20 5.24 -5.82 8.74
CA ALA A 20 5.48 -6.57 7.51
C ALA A 20 6.86 -6.27 6.91
N ARG A 21 7.40 -7.24 6.15
CA ARG A 21 8.65 -7.04 5.41
C ARG A 21 8.36 -6.58 3.99
N LEU A 22 8.66 -5.31 3.69
CA LEU A 22 8.45 -4.72 2.36
C LEU A 22 9.04 -5.56 1.23
N ALA A 23 10.28 -6.04 1.39
CA ALA A 23 10.93 -6.89 0.38
C ALA A 23 10.16 -8.18 0.08
N THR A 24 9.54 -8.80 1.08
CA THR A 24 8.71 -10.00 0.87
C THR A 24 7.45 -9.66 0.10
N MET A 25 6.80 -8.54 0.42
CA MET A 25 5.59 -8.08 -0.26
C MET A 25 5.86 -7.71 -1.72
N CYS A 26 6.93 -6.96 -1.99
CA CYS A 26 7.36 -6.64 -3.35
C CYS A 26 7.66 -7.90 -4.18
N LYS A 27 8.33 -8.88 -3.58
CA LYS A 27 8.61 -10.17 -4.23
C LYS A 27 7.32 -10.93 -4.57
N ALA A 28 6.34 -10.96 -3.67
CA ALA A 28 5.06 -11.62 -3.90
C ALA A 28 4.27 -10.97 -5.05
N LEU A 29 4.38 -9.65 -5.21
CA LEU A 29 3.70 -8.88 -6.26
C LEU A 29 4.48 -8.80 -7.58
N ASN A 30 5.68 -9.39 -7.62
CA ASN A 30 6.62 -9.30 -8.74
C ASN A 30 6.89 -7.84 -9.16
N ILE A 31 7.16 -6.98 -8.17
CA ILE A 31 7.54 -5.58 -8.36
C ILE A 31 8.85 -5.27 -7.64
N SER A 32 9.57 -4.25 -8.10
CA SER A 32 10.73 -3.72 -7.40
C SER A 32 10.30 -2.63 -6.40
N ALA A 33 11.13 -2.36 -5.39
CA ALA A 33 10.83 -1.30 -4.42
C ALA A 33 10.90 0.10 -5.06
N GLU A 34 11.72 0.26 -6.10
CA GLU A 34 11.87 1.49 -6.87
C GLU A 34 10.57 1.83 -7.61
N LEU A 35 9.87 0.81 -8.13
CA LEU A 35 8.60 0.98 -8.84
C LEU A 35 7.52 1.63 -7.96
N LEU A 36 7.54 1.38 -6.65
CA LEU A 36 6.60 1.99 -5.69
C LEU A 36 6.69 3.51 -5.63
N ASN A 37 7.84 4.08 -6.02
CA ASN A 37 8.07 5.53 -6.00
C ASN A 37 7.68 6.21 -7.33
N ASP A 38 7.31 5.45 -8.37
CA ASP A 38 6.86 6.01 -9.64
C ASP A 38 5.33 6.20 -9.64
N SER A 39 4.88 7.43 -9.38
CA SER A 39 3.46 7.77 -9.27
C SER A 39 2.67 7.64 -10.58
N ASN A 40 3.36 7.59 -11.73
CA ASN A 40 2.75 7.50 -13.04
C ASN A 40 2.46 6.05 -13.45
N GLN A 41 2.91 5.08 -12.65
CA GLN A 41 2.71 3.67 -12.91
C GLN A 41 1.42 3.15 -12.27
N PHE A 42 1.00 1.99 -12.77
CA PHE A 42 -0.20 1.30 -12.35
C PHE A 42 0.10 -0.17 -12.13
N LEU A 43 -0.59 -0.77 -11.15
CA LEU A 43 -0.73 -2.22 -11.10
C LEU A 43 -2.02 -2.62 -11.82
N ASP A 44 -1.98 -3.76 -12.50
CA ASP A 44 -3.20 -4.41 -12.98
C ASP A 44 -4.11 -4.83 -11.82
N PHE A 45 -5.35 -5.16 -12.16
CA PHE A 45 -6.38 -5.48 -11.17
C PHE A 45 -5.97 -6.58 -10.21
N GLU A 46 -5.44 -7.68 -10.75
CA GLU A 46 -5.14 -8.89 -10.00
C GLU A 46 -4.02 -8.62 -8.99
N ARG A 47 -2.93 -8.00 -9.43
CA ARG A 47 -1.84 -7.62 -8.53
C ARG A 47 -2.26 -6.53 -7.53
N SER A 48 -3.18 -5.65 -7.90
CA SER A 48 -3.72 -4.65 -6.97
C SER A 48 -4.51 -5.28 -5.83
N MET A 49 -5.32 -6.30 -6.12
CA MET A 49 -6.03 -7.06 -5.08
C MET A 49 -5.06 -7.88 -4.24
N GLU A 50 -4.06 -8.50 -4.88
CA GLU A 50 -3.04 -9.30 -4.18
C GLU A 50 -2.22 -8.44 -3.21
N ALA A 51 -1.96 -7.17 -3.53
CA ALA A 51 -1.23 -6.27 -2.65
C ALA A 51 -1.85 -6.16 -1.26
N TRP A 52 -3.18 -6.12 -1.17
CA TRP A 52 -3.89 -6.10 0.10
C TRP A 52 -3.79 -7.43 0.85
N HIS A 53 -3.99 -8.55 0.15
CA HIS A 53 -3.91 -9.89 0.75
C HIS A 53 -2.51 -10.18 1.31
N VAL A 54 -1.47 -9.84 0.55
CA VAL A 54 -0.08 -9.98 0.95
C VAL A 54 0.24 -9.09 2.16
N ALA A 55 -0.26 -7.85 2.18
CA ALA A 55 -0.10 -6.94 3.31
C ALA A 55 -0.72 -7.51 4.60
N VAL A 56 -1.97 -7.99 4.55
CA VAL A 56 -2.64 -8.63 5.69
C VAL A 56 -1.91 -9.90 6.13
N LYS A 57 -1.47 -10.72 5.18
CA LYS A 57 -0.76 -11.97 5.47
C LYS A 57 0.60 -11.73 6.12
N GLU A 58 1.40 -10.79 5.61
CA GLU A 58 2.75 -10.52 6.12
C GLU A 58 2.75 -9.74 7.44
N THR A 59 1.70 -8.95 7.72
CA THR A 59 1.51 -8.33 9.04
C THR A 59 0.93 -9.30 10.07
N GLY A 60 0.15 -10.29 9.64
CA GLY A 60 -0.66 -11.12 10.54
C GLY A 60 -1.82 -10.34 11.16
N ASP A 61 -2.18 -9.18 10.60
CA ASP A 61 -3.19 -8.27 11.14
C ASP A 61 -4.47 -8.30 10.29
N PRO A 62 -5.52 -9.03 10.71
CA PRO A 62 -6.79 -9.09 9.98
C PRO A 62 -7.54 -7.75 9.98
N LEU A 63 -7.20 -6.82 10.88
CA LEU A 63 -7.81 -5.50 11.00
C LEU A 63 -6.91 -4.39 10.44
N LEU A 64 -5.90 -4.75 9.62
CA LEU A 64 -4.92 -3.82 9.07
C LEU A 64 -5.54 -2.54 8.49
N GLY A 65 -6.64 -2.66 7.73
CA GLY A 65 -7.31 -1.50 7.16
C GLY A 65 -7.84 -0.49 8.19
N LEU A 66 -8.33 -0.97 9.34
CA LEU A 66 -8.79 -0.11 10.43
C LEU A 66 -7.60 0.58 11.10
N HIS A 67 -6.53 -0.16 11.41
CA HIS A 67 -5.33 0.41 12.02
C HIS A 67 -4.59 1.39 11.09
N LEU A 68 -4.61 1.15 9.78
CA LEU A 68 -4.13 2.13 8.80
C LEU A 68 -5.02 3.38 8.77
N GLY A 69 -6.34 3.19 8.82
CA GLY A 69 -7.31 4.29 8.89
C GLY A 69 -7.12 5.17 10.13
N GLU A 70 -6.88 4.58 11.31
CA GLU A 70 -6.60 5.30 12.56
C GLU A 70 -5.34 6.16 12.49
N LYS A 71 -4.35 5.75 11.68
CA LYS A 71 -3.11 6.50 11.44
C LYS A 71 -3.22 7.49 10.30
N THR A 72 -4.29 7.42 9.50
CA THR A 72 -4.50 8.31 8.37
C THR A 72 -4.98 9.67 8.87
N ASN A 73 -4.33 10.75 8.41
CA ASN A 73 -4.77 12.12 8.65
C ASN A 73 -4.80 12.89 7.32
N PRO A 74 -5.53 14.01 7.23
CA PRO A 74 -5.61 14.79 5.99
C PRO A 74 -4.24 15.27 5.48
N THR A 75 -3.27 15.48 6.37
CA THR A 75 -1.92 15.92 5.98
C THR A 75 -1.19 14.85 5.14
N ILE A 76 -1.48 13.57 5.35
CA ILE A 76 -0.90 12.45 4.58
C ILE A 76 -1.36 12.48 3.11
N LEU A 77 -2.55 13.04 2.83
CA LEU A 77 -3.11 13.13 1.48
C LEU A 77 -2.64 14.39 0.70
N GLY A 78 -1.70 15.15 1.27
CA GLY A 78 -1.12 16.33 0.63
C GLY A 78 -2.18 17.38 0.25
N LEU A 79 -2.14 17.85 -1.00
CA LEU A 79 -3.07 18.88 -1.48
C LEU A 79 -4.54 18.42 -1.43
N ILE A 80 -4.81 17.13 -1.64
CA ILE A 80 -6.18 16.60 -1.58
C ILE A 80 -6.71 16.74 -0.15
N GLY A 81 -5.94 16.32 0.84
CA GLY A 81 -6.35 16.45 2.23
C GLY A 81 -6.29 17.89 2.76
N HIS A 82 -5.55 18.80 2.11
CA HIS A 82 -5.64 20.23 2.40
C HIS A 82 -6.98 20.85 1.96
N LEU A 83 -7.65 20.26 0.98
CA LEU A 83 -8.93 20.75 0.44
C LEU A 83 -10.17 20.14 1.14
N MET A 84 -9.99 19.18 2.05
CA MET A 84 -11.05 18.57 2.86
C MET A 84 -11.15 19.21 4.23
#